data_AF-A0AAE4NYC0-F1
#
_entry.id   AF-A0AAE4NYC0-F1
#
_cell.length_a   1.000
_cell.length_b   1.000
_cell.length_c   1.000
_cell.angle_alpha   90.00
_cell.angle_beta   90.00
_cell.angle_gamma   90.00
#
_symmetry.space_group_name_H-M   'P 1'
#
loop_
_entity.id
_entity.type
_entity.pdbx_description
1 polymer ?
#
loop_
_entity_poly.entity_id
_entity_poly.type
_entity_poly.pdbx_seq_one_letter_code
_entity_poly.pdbx_strand_id
1 'polypeptide(L)'
;MKNDIYRYLKFRLGEEYCNFEFEVIPLPPYEILENSLILEPYEYFGEISEIFGFRIKHIILYFNADILMKVELKIKGNKIIHIKTELDNLKNKALPSIMFLEIWYNQEEDFTVLVYQNRVLNGKQGFL
;
A
#
# COMPACT_ATOMS: atom_id res chain seq x y z
N MET A 1 8.31 -4.60 19.04
CA MET A 1 7.12 -5.45 19.23
C MET A 1 7.10 -6.58 18.20
N LYS A 2 6.76 -7.82 18.59
CA LYS A 2 6.86 -9.03 17.75
C LYS A 2 5.72 -9.22 16.72
N ASN A 3 4.65 -8.42 16.79
CA ASN A 3 3.41 -8.61 16.03
C ASN A 3 3.06 -7.42 15.13
N ASP A 4 4.04 -6.88 14.41
CA ASP A 4 3.83 -5.76 13.52
C ASP A 4 3.76 -6.24 12.05
N ILE A 5 2.63 -6.00 11.38
CA ILE A 5 2.45 -6.34 9.97
C ILE A 5 3.41 -5.56 9.06
N TYR A 6 3.85 -4.37 9.50
CA TYR A 6 4.79 -3.55 8.73
C TYR A 6 6.17 -4.19 8.57
N ARG A 7 6.50 -5.23 9.35
CA ARG A 7 7.69 -6.06 9.08
C ARG A 7 7.62 -6.81 7.74
N TYR A 8 6.40 -7.08 7.27
CA TYR A 8 6.13 -7.76 6.00
C TYR A 8 5.83 -6.77 4.89
N LEU A 9 5.05 -5.72 5.19
CA LEU A 9 4.63 -4.71 4.21
C LEU A 9 5.68 -3.61 3.94
N LYS A 10 6.70 -3.49 4.81
CA LYS A 10 7.81 -2.53 4.78
C LYS A 10 7.46 -1.07 5.06
N PHE A 11 6.39 -0.54 4.47
CA PHE A 11 5.99 0.86 4.69
C PHE A 11 4.89 0.98 5.72
N ARG A 12 5.02 1.94 6.62
CA ARG A 12 4.06 2.14 7.69
C ARG A 12 3.18 3.36 7.41
N LEU A 13 1.87 3.13 7.42
CA LEU A 13 0.89 4.22 7.34
C LEU A 13 1.12 5.18 8.51
N GLY A 14 1.12 6.48 8.23
CA GLY A 14 1.43 7.53 9.20
C GLY A 14 2.90 7.98 9.21
N GLU A 15 3.79 7.35 8.44
CA GLU A 15 5.17 7.84 8.29
C GLU A 15 5.22 9.14 7.49
N GLU A 16 6.17 10.01 7.85
CA GLU A 16 6.37 11.30 7.20
C GLU A 16 7.12 11.15 5.87
N TYR A 17 6.80 12.00 4.90
CA TYR A 17 7.43 12.08 3.58
C TYR A 17 8.94 12.24 3.64
N CYS A 18 9.46 12.99 4.62
CA CYS A 18 10.89 13.23 4.80
C CYS A 18 11.71 11.93 4.96
N ASN A 19 11.08 10.83 5.40
CA ASN A 19 11.74 9.52 5.48
C ASN A 19 12.02 8.89 4.11
N PHE A 20 11.40 9.39 3.05
CA PHE A 20 11.44 8.82 1.70
C PHE A 20 11.93 9.81 0.64
N GLU A 21 12.20 11.07 1.00
CA GLU A 21 12.40 12.18 0.05
C GLU A 21 13.46 11.94 -1.03
N PHE A 22 14.47 11.10 -0.74
CA PHE A 22 15.56 10.76 -1.67
C PHE A 22 15.34 9.43 -2.42
N GLU A 23 14.26 8.73 -2.14
CA GLU A 23 13.94 7.39 -2.65
C GLU A 23 12.60 7.36 -3.42
N VAL A 24 12.03 8.54 -3.71
CA VAL A 24 10.74 8.67 -4.39
C VAL A 24 10.79 9.65 -5.56
N ILE A 25 10.01 9.37 -6.61
CA ILE A 25 9.82 10.26 -7.76
C ILE A 25 8.32 10.56 -7.89
N PRO A 26 7.92 11.84 -8.00
CA PRO A 26 6.51 12.18 -8.16
C PRO A 26 5.91 11.54 -9.41
N LEU A 27 4.68 11.02 -9.29
CA LEU A 27 3.96 10.39 -10.39
C LEU A 27 2.78 11.26 -10.85
N PRO A 28 2.52 11.37 -12.16
CA PRO A 28 1.27 11.94 -12.63
C PRO A 28 0.10 10.95 -12.41
N PRO A 29 -1.10 11.42 -12.06
CA PRO A 29 -1.43 12.82 -11.72
C PRO A 29 -0.81 13.21 -10.36
N TYR A 30 -0.18 14.39 -10.29
CA TYR A 30 0.57 14.84 -9.11
C TYR A 30 -0.32 15.06 -7.86
N GLU A 31 -1.63 15.15 -8.05
CA GLU A 31 -2.62 15.21 -6.98
C GLU A 31 -3.84 14.37 -7.37
N ILE A 32 -4.40 13.65 -6.40
CA ILE A 32 -5.60 12.82 -6.56
C ILE A 32 -6.55 13.11 -5.40
N LEU A 33 -7.82 13.37 -5.69
CA LEU A 33 -8.84 13.54 -4.67
C LEU A 33 -9.46 12.19 -4.30
N GLU A 34 -9.22 11.70 -3.08
CA GLU A 34 -9.83 10.50 -2.52
C GLU A 34 -10.52 10.82 -1.19
N ASN A 35 -11.84 10.61 -1.11
CA ASN A 35 -12.66 10.89 0.07
C ASN A 35 -12.42 12.28 0.71
N SER A 36 -12.40 13.33 -0.11
CA SER A 36 -12.12 14.72 0.30
C SER A 36 -10.70 15.01 0.80
N LEU A 37 -9.78 14.06 0.64
CA LEU A 37 -8.35 14.26 0.89
C LEU A 37 -7.59 14.31 -0.43
N ILE A 38 -6.64 15.25 -0.51
CA ILE A 38 -5.72 15.36 -1.65
C ILE A 38 -4.52 14.45 -1.35
N LEU A 39 -4.29 13.49 -2.24
CA LEU A 39 -3.15 12.58 -2.17
C LEU A 39 -2.14 12.93 -3.25
N GLU A 40 -0.87 13.04 -2.87
CA GLU A 40 0.26 13.19 -3.76
C GLU A 40 0.93 11.82 -3.96
N PRO A 41 0.91 11.25 -5.18
CA PRO A 41 1.50 9.95 -5.45
C PRO A 41 2.97 10.07 -5.86
N TYR A 42 3.76 9.12 -5.36
CA TYR A 42 5.17 8.98 -5.73
C TYR A 42 5.53 7.51 -5.96
N GLU A 43 6.34 7.24 -6.98
CA GLU A 43 6.96 5.93 -7.19
C GLU A 43 8.19 5.83 -6.28
N TYR A 44 8.23 4.79 -5.45
CA TYR A 44 9.40 4.46 -4.65
C TYR A 44 10.41 3.64 -5.47
N PHE A 45 11.68 4.06 -5.45
CA PHE A 45 12.77 3.41 -6.19
C PHE A 45 13.95 2.96 -5.30
N GLY A 46 13.82 3.10 -3.97
CA GLY A 46 14.83 2.61 -3.03
C GLY A 46 14.91 1.08 -2.95
N GLU A 47 15.79 0.57 -2.08
CA GLU A 47 16.07 -0.86 -1.98
C GLU A 47 14.95 -1.65 -1.28
N ILE A 48 14.13 -2.34 -2.06
CA ILE A 48 13.23 -3.38 -1.54
C ILE A 48 13.49 -4.69 -2.24
N SER A 49 13.97 -5.66 -1.46
CA SER A 49 14.24 -7.00 -1.97
C SER A 49 12.93 -7.69 -2.34
N GLU A 50 12.01 -7.88 -1.38
CA GLU A 50 10.78 -8.65 -1.55
C GLU A 50 9.72 -8.26 -0.50
N ILE A 51 8.43 -8.37 -0.88
CA ILE A 51 7.29 -8.32 0.05
C ILE A 51 6.49 -9.63 -0.13
N PHE A 52 6.23 -10.33 0.97
CA PHE A 52 5.65 -11.70 0.96
C PHE A 52 6.40 -12.69 0.05
N GLY A 53 7.73 -12.57 -0.05
CA GLY A 53 8.55 -13.41 -0.94
C GLY A 53 8.38 -13.10 -2.43
N PHE A 54 7.72 -11.99 -2.77
CA PHE A 54 7.58 -11.53 -4.15
C PHE A 54 8.47 -10.33 -4.42
N ARG A 55 9.15 -10.39 -5.57
CA ARG A 55 9.77 -9.21 -6.16
C ARG A 55 8.69 -8.24 -6.63
N ILE A 56 8.68 -7.06 -6.05
CA ILE A 56 7.73 -6.00 -6.39
C ILE A 56 8.21 -5.26 -7.64
N LYS A 57 7.27 -4.90 -8.52
CA LYS A 57 7.57 -4.19 -9.76
C LYS A 57 7.34 -2.70 -9.63
N HIS A 58 6.25 -2.31 -8.98
CA HIS A 58 5.95 -0.92 -8.66
C HIS A 58 5.52 -0.79 -7.22
N ILE A 59 5.96 0.29 -6.60
CA ILE A 59 5.61 0.67 -5.25
C ILE A 59 5.22 2.12 -5.30
N ILE A 60 3.95 2.40 -5.10
CA ILE A 60 3.42 3.76 -5.15
C ILE A 60 3.01 4.16 -3.73
N LEU A 61 3.56 5.27 -3.27
CA LEU A 61 3.32 5.86 -1.96
C LEU A 61 2.45 7.11 -2.15
N TYR A 62 1.36 7.20 -1.41
CA TYR A 62 0.40 8.30 -1.51
C TYR A 62 0.38 9.08 -0.20
N PHE A 63 0.79 10.35 -0.26
CA PHE A 63 0.90 11.22 0.91
C PHE A 63 -0.25 12.23 0.96
N ASN A 64 -0.74 12.53 2.16
CA ASN A 64 -1.60 13.67 2.43
C ASN A 64 -0.92 14.54 3.48
N ALA A 65 -0.65 15.82 3.16
CA ALA A 65 0.04 16.73 4.07
C ALA A 65 1.29 16.10 4.71
N ASP A 66 2.18 15.58 3.86
CA ASP A 66 3.42 14.87 4.22
C ASP A 66 3.24 13.55 4.99
N ILE A 67 2.02 13.04 5.20
CA ILE A 67 1.77 11.79 5.90
C ILE A 67 1.41 10.67 4.92
N LEU A 68 2.07 9.51 5.01
CA LEU A 68 1.78 8.34 4.19
C LEU A 68 0.41 7.74 4.52
N MET A 69 -0.52 7.84 3.58
CA MET A 69 -1.91 7.43 3.77
C MET A 69 -2.30 6.16 3.03
N LYS A 70 -1.62 5.85 1.93
CA LYS A 70 -1.91 4.69 1.09
C LYS A 70 -0.65 4.19 0.40
N VAL A 71 -0.56 2.88 0.22
CA VAL A 71 0.52 2.21 -0.49
C VAL A 71 -0.10 1.24 -1.48
N GLU A 72 0.38 1.28 -2.72
CA GLU A 72 0.03 0.35 -3.78
C GLU A 72 1.28 -0.46 -4.18
N LEU A 73 1.15 -1.78 -4.18
CA LEU A 73 2.19 -2.72 -4.58
C LEU A 73 1.73 -3.49 -5.83
N LYS A 74 2.48 -3.38 -6.93
CA LYS A 74 2.22 -4.15 -8.15
C LYS A 74 3.18 -5.32 -8.31
N ILE A 75 2.62 -6.52 -8.44
CA ILE A 75 3.35 -7.80 -8.55
C ILE A 75 2.98 -8.47 -9.86
N LYS A 76 3.97 -8.83 -10.68
CA LYS A 76 3.69 -9.41 -12.00
C LYS A 76 3.03 -10.78 -11.91
N GLY A 77 2.02 -11.02 -12.75
CA GLY A 77 1.22 -12.23 -12.78
C GLY A 77 0.08 -12.25 -11.76
N ASN A 78 -0.80 -13.23 -11.89
CA ASN A 78 -1.86 -13.49 -10.91
C ASN A 78 -1.30 -14.19 -9.67
N LYS A 79 -1.28 -13.48 -8.53
CA LYS A 79 -0.75 -13.91 -7.23
C LYS A 79 -1.79 -13.81 -6.10
N ILE A 80 -3.06 -13.56 -6.43
CA ILE A 80 -4.12 -13.31 -5.43
C ILE A 80 -4.17 -14.41 -4.37
N ILE A 81 -4.21 -15.69 -4.79
CA ILE A 81 -4.37 -16.83 -3.87
C ILE A 81 -3.21 -16.86 -2.89
N HIS A 82 -1.97 -16.70 -3.38
CA HIS A 82 -0.79 -16.77 -2.53
C HIS A 82 -0.72 -15.61 -1.54
N ILE A 83 -1.01 -14.38 -1.97
CA ILE A 83 -1.03 -13.22 -1.07
C ILE A 83 -2.12 -13.39 -0.01
N LYS A 84 -3.31 -13.89 -0.37
CA LYS A 84 -4.36 -14.21 0.60
C LYS A 84 -3.90 -15.26 1.62
N THR A 85 -3.21 -16.30 1.18
CA THR A 85 -2.63 -17.32 2.07
C THR A 85 -1.62 -16.71 3.04
N GLU A 86 -0.71 -15.86 2.56
CA GLU A 86 0.26 -15.17 3.41
C GLU A 86 -0.41 -14.24 4.42
N LEU A 87 -1.42 -13.47 4.01
CA LEU A 87 -2.21 -12.63 4.91
C LEU A 87 -2.98 -13.46 5.96
N ASP A 88 -3.52 -14.61 5.56
CA ASP A 88 -4.21 -15.54 6.45
C ASP A 88 -3.26 -16.16 7.49
N ASN A 89 -2.04 -16.52 7.09
CA ASN A 89 -0.98 -17.00 7.99
C ASN A 89 -0.57 -15.92 9.01
N LEU A 90 -0.79 -14.65 8.67
CA LEU A 90 -0.52 -13.51 9.53
C LEU A 90 -1.68 -13.11 10.43
N LYS A 91 -2.84 -13.80 10.40
CA LYS A 91 -4.02 -13.49 11.25
C LYS A 91 -3.73 -13.45 12.76
N ASN A 92 -2.67 -14.09 13.22
CA ASN A 92 -2.21 -14.00 14.62
C ASN A 92 -1.46 -12.69 14.94
N LYS A 93 -1.22 -11.83 13.94
CA LYS A 93 -0.64 -10.49 14.09
C LYS A 93 -1.75 -9.46 13.95
N ALA A 94 -1.75 -8.48 14.85
CA ALA A 94 -2.77 -7.45 14.86
C ALA A 94 -2.60 -6.56 13.62
N LEU A 95 -3.58 -6.60 12.71
CA LEU A 95 -3.75 -5.55 11.73
C LEU A 95 -4.01 -4.22 12.47
N PRO A 96 -3.31 -3.13 12.12
CA PRO A 96 -3.61 -1.83 12.68
C PRO A 96 -5.09 -1.48 12.45
N SER A 97 -5.77 -0.96 13.49
CA SER A 97 -7.18 -0.59 13.41
C SER A 97 -7.46 0.45 12.33
N ILE A 98 -6.45 1.27 12.01
CA ILE A 98 -6.50 2.30 10.96
C ILE A 98 -6.37 1.74 9.54
N MET A 99 -5.98 0.47 9.38
CA MET A 99 -5.66 -0.10 8.07
C MET A 99 -6.89 -0.72 7.41
N PHE A 100 -6.98 -0.53 6.10
CA PHE A 100 -7.85 -1.23 5.19
C PHE A 100 -7.01 -1.81 4.05
N LEU A 101 -7.33 -3.03 3.60
CA LEU A 101 -6.56 -3.82 2.64
C LEU A 101 -7.46 -4.23 1.48
N GLU A 102 -6.98 -4.02 0.25
CA GLU A 102 -7.63 -4.48 -0.97
C GLU A 102 -6.64 -5.22 -1.86
N ILE A 103 -7.13 -6.24 -2.56
CA ILE A 103 -6.33 -7.01 -3.51
C ILE A 103 -7.17 -7.37 -4.73
N TRP A 104 -6.60 -7.15 -5.91
CA TRP A 104 -7.20 -7.56 -7.18
C TRP A 104 -6.13 -7.90 -8.21
N TYR A 105 -6.54 -8.52 -9.31
CA TYR A 105 -5.68 -8.85 -10.44
C TYR A 105 -6.15 -8.05 -11.66
N ASN A 106 -5.28 -7.18 -12.15
CA ASN A 106 -5.46 -6.48 -13.41
C ASN A 106 -5.00 -7.41 -14.55
N GLN A 107 -5.94 -7.91 -15.34
CA GLN A 107 -5.67 -8.81 -16.45
C GLN A 107 -4.97 -8.11 -17.62
N GLU A 108 -5.23 -6.82 -17.84
CA GLU A 108 -4.69 -6.06 -18.96
C GLU A 108 -3.20 -5.78 -18.78
N GLU A 109 -2.80 -5.39 -17.57
CA GLU A 109 -1.40 -5.09 -17.24
C GLU A 109 -0.62 -6.32 -16.74
N ASP A 110 -1.28 -7.47 -16.54
CA ASP A 110 -0.69 -8.68 -15.94
C ASP A 110 -0.07 -8.40 -14.56
N PHE A 111 -0.81 -7.68 -13.70
CA PHE A 111 -0.39 -7.35 -12.34
C PHE A 111 -1.43 -7.74 -11.29
N THR A 112 -0.97 -8.38 -10.22
CA THR A 112 -1.70 -8.39 -8.95
C THR A 112 -1.36 -7.12 -8.20
N VAL A 113 -2.40 -6.39 -7.79
CA VAL A 113 -2.27 -5.14 -7.05
C VAL A 113 -2.72 -5.38 -5.61
N LEU A 114 -1.84 -5.08 -4.66
CA LEU A 114 -2.14 -5.07 -3.24
C LEU A 114 -2.10 -3.62 -2.75
N VAL A 115 -3.22 -3.14 -2.23
CA VAL A 115 -3.31 -1.82 -1.61
C VAL A 115 -3.53 -1.97 -0.11
N TYR A 116 -2.79 -1.21 0.68
CA TYR A 116 -3.16 -0.94 2.06
C TYR A 116 -3.19 0.56 2.31
N GLN A 117 -4.24 0.99 3.01
CA GLN A 117 -4.52 2.41 3.17
C GLN A 117 -5.15 2.71 4.52
N ASN A 118 -5.08 3.98 4.90
CA ASN A 118 -5.80 4.51 6.04
C ASN A 118 -7.31 4.42 5.77
N ARG A 119 -8.07 3.91 6.74
CA ARG A 119 -9.52 3.74 6.65
C ARG A 119 -10.27 5.02 6.33
N VAL A 120 -9.72 6.20 6.67
CA VAL A 120 -10.32 7.49 6.29
C VAL A 120 -10.40 7.67 4.78
N LEU A 121 -9.59 6.97 3.98
CA LEU A 121 -9.70 6.99 2.52
C LEU A 121 -10.81 6.07 1.99
N ASN A 122 -11.37 5.20 2.83
CA ASN A 122 -12.44 4.31 2.41
C ASN A 122 -13.76 5.10 2.36
N GLY A 123 -14.13 5.58 1.17
CA GLY A 123 -15.37 6.29 0.89
C GLY A 123 -16.65 5.47 1.04
N LYS A 124 -16.59 4.22 1.55
CA LYS A 124 -17.77 3.47 1.98
C LYS A 124 -18.28 4.03 3.31
N GLN A 125 -18.91 5.20 3.25
CA GLN A 125 -19.93 5.56 4.22
C GLN A 125 -20.99 4.45 4.23
N GLY A 126 -21.42 4.05 5.43
CA GLY A 126 -22.54 3.13 5.60
C GLY A 126 -23.75 3.63 4.82
N PHE A 127 -24.45 2.71 4.17
CA PHE A 127 -25.85 2.93 3.87
C PHE A 127 -26.60 2.97 5.21
N LEU A 128 -27.34 4.04 5.46
CA LEU A 128 -28.49 4.01 6.37
C LEU A 128 -29.58 3.13 5.75
#